data_AF-A0A941B5U1-F1
#
_entry.id   AF-A0A941B5U1-F1
#
_cell.length_a   1.000
_cell.length_b   1.000
_cell.length_c   1.000
_cell.angle_alpha   90.00
_cell.angle_beta   90.00
_cell.angle_gamma   90.00
#
_symmetry.space_group_name_H-M   'P 1'
#
loop_
_entity.id
_entity.type
_entity.pdbx_description
1 polymer ?
#
loop_
_entity_poly.entity_id
_entity_poly.type
_entity_poly.pdbx_seq_one_letter_code
_entity_poly.pdbx_strand_id
1 'polypeptide(L)'
;MPRRSKVLSGTLIASALLLTSIGIGTVATTAGATAPTASDVPAVQTLQAAQAGHGGHTMAASADHSAEDPDGDGYIPAVPPVTGVTPSKKEPPHRYFHEFQANCSVTHTAPDDPIVFPRQPGASHDHTFMGNTTTNAHSTTASLAAGGTTCVAPGDRSGYWMPTLFDNGRPVLPVGPQVIYYKAGVTDYTSVRPFPQGLRFLVGSPMQSAAEFRSHPGFVEGWECGDSFFNVEFPTNCPDRRDVQLNIRFQAPSCWDGRYLDTPDHLSHMAYPVVNPGTNNNICPADHPVALPMIEFKMAFPVNGDLSRVTLASGPSHSFHYDFFNAWDVPTLKAMVDHCLVGGLQCDARGYDQNHPEAGAALNEHYELP
;
A
#
# COMPACT_ATOMS: atom_id res chain seq x y z
N MET A 1 -53.39 30.74 2.03
CA MET A 1 -53.09 31.23 0.66
C MET A 1 -52.04 32.35 0.76
N PRO A 2 -51.09 32.51 -0.18
CA PRO A 2 -50.82 31.67 -1.35
C PRO A 2 -49.43 31.00 -1.34
N ARG A 3 -49.43 29.77 -1.87
CA ARG A 3 -48.28 29.02 -2.38
C ARG A 3 -47.75 29.73 -3.63
N ARG A 4 -46.43 29.78 -3.81
CA ARG A 4 -45.80 30.11 -5.09
C ARG A 4 -45.36 28.81 -5.77
N SER A 5 -46.15 28.37 -6.75
CA SER A 5 -45.74 27.40 -7.77
C SER A 5 -44.82 28.08 -8.77
N LYS A 6 -43.73 27.43 -9.18
CA LYS A 6 -43.03 27.75 -10.42
C LYS A 6 -43.32 26.66 -11.45
N VAL A 7 -43.69 27.16 -12.62
CA VAL A 7 -44.20 26.48 -13.81
C VAL A 7 -43.06 25.74 -14.52
N LEU A 8 -43.29 24.47 -14.85
CA LEU A 8 -42.52 23.71 -15.83
C LEU A 8 -43.00 24.12 -17.23
N SER A 9 -42.11 24.74 -18.01
CA SER A 9 -42.32 24.94 -19.44
C SER A 9 -41.79 23.73 -20.20
N GLY A 10 -42.69 23.01 -20.84
CA GLY A 10 -42.39 21.96 -21.80
C GLY A 10 -42.20 22.49 -23.22
N THR A 11 -41.68 21.58 -24.04
CA THR A 11 -41.65 21.51 -25.51
C THR A 11 -40.70 22.45 -26.27
N LEU A 12 -39.75 21.86 -27.00
CA LEU A 12 -39.88 21.68 -28.44
C LEU A 12 -38.94 20.58 -28.99
N ILE A 13 -39.55 19.73 -29.81
CA ILE A 13 -39.02 18.62 -30.61
C ILE A 13 -38.46 19.21 -31.92
N ALA A 14 -37.37 18.67 -32.48
CA ALA A 14 -37.31 18.17 -33.87
C ALA A 14 -35.88 17.98 -34.44
N SER A 15 -35.70 16.79 -35.05
CA SER A 15 -35.00 16.51 -36.32
C SER A 15 -33.46 16.51 -36.36
N ALA A 16 -32.88 15.30 -36.37
CA ALA A 16 -31.57 15.03 -36.97
C ALA A 16 -31.76 14.45 -38.38
N LEU A 17 -31.26 15.16 -39.38
CA LEU A 17 -31.16 14.73 -40.78
C LEU A 17 -29.80 14.03 -41.01
N LEU A 18 -29.83 12.91 -41.75
CA LEU A 18 -28.65 12.26 -42.33
C LEU A 18 -27.96 13.16 -43.38
N LEU A 19 -26.64 13.07 -43.47
CA LEU A 19 -25.91 13.10 -44.74
C LEU A 19 -24.55 12.40 -44.63
N THR A 20 -24.27 11.58 -45.63
CA THR A 20 -23.17 10.64 -45.85
C THR A 20 -22.00 11.27 -46.61
N SER A 21 -20.78 10.76 -46.39
CA SER A 21 -19.70 10.64 -47.39
C SER A 21 -18.58 9.78 -46.76
N ILE A 22 -18.45 8.50 -47.14
CA ILE A 22 -17.56 7.93 -48.16
C ILE A 22 -16.11 8.42 -48.05
N GLY A 23 -15.26 7.55 -47.47
CA GLY A 23 -13.80 7.61 -47.58
C GLY A 23 -13.27 6.18 -47.75
N ILE A 24 -12.94 5.83 -48.99
CA ILE A 24 -12.40 4.54 -49.42
C ILE A 24 -10.90 4.50 -49.07
N GLY A 25 -10.49 3.56 -48.22
CA GLY A 25 -9.08 3.25 -47.95
C GLY A 25 -8.70 1.92 -48.60
N THR A 26 -7.87 1.98 -49.64
CA THR A 26 -7.39 0.86 -50.45
C THR A 26 -6.40 -0.03 -49.68
N VAL A 27 -6.68 -1.33 -49.66
CA VAL A 27 -5.75 -2.38 -49.23
C VAL A 27 -4.78 -2.68 -50.39
N ALA A 28 -3.49 -2.46 -50.17
CA ALA A 28 -2.44 -2.91 -51.08
C ALA A 28 -1.82 -4.21 -50.56
N THR A 29 -2.23 -5.33 -51.15
CA THR A 29 -1.54 -6.61 -51.09
C THR A 29 -0.37 -6.59 -52.07
N THR A 30 0.83 -6.94 -51.62
CA THR A 30 1.93 -7.30 -52.52
C THR A 30 2.47 -8.66 -52.09
N ALA A 31 2.07 -9.69 -52.84
CA ALA A 31 2.74 -10.97 -52.89
C ALA A 31 3.66 -10.96 -54.12
N GLY A 32 4.90 -11.40 -53.95
CA GLY A 32 5.88 -11.49 -55.02
C GLY A 32 7.17 -12.13 -54.54
N ALA A 33 7.17 -13.46 -54.49
CA ALA A 33 8.34 -14.27 -54.19
C ALA A 33 9.29 -14.34 -55.40
N THR A 34 10.60 -14.21 -55.16
CA THR A 34 11.65 -14.86 -55.94
C THR A 34 12.81 -15.21 -55.01
N ALA A 35 13.17 -16.49 -54.96
CA ALA A 35 14.33 -17.00 -54.22
C ALA A 35 15.59 -16.92 -55.08
N PRO A 36 16.76 -16.64 -54.48
CA PRO A 36 18.01 -17.12 -55.02
C PRO A 36 18.77 -18.02 -54.04
N THR A 37 19.60 -18.84 -54.67
CA THR A 37 20.40 -19.97 -54.20
C THR A 37 21.56 -19.58 -53.27
N ALA A 38 21.93 -20.53 -52.41
CA ALA A 38 23.11 -20.50 -51.55
C ALA A 38 24.43 -20.42 -52.36
N SER A 39 25.35 -19.54 -51.95
CA SER A 39 26.81 -19.78 -51.75
C SER A 39 27.55 -18.47 -51.42
N ASP A 40 28.38 -18.52 -50.36
CA ASP A 40 29.62 -17.77 -50.06
C ASP A 40 29.68 -16.23 -50.02
N VAL A 41 29.65 -15.63 -48.80
CA VAL A 41 30.36 -14.36 -48.40
C VAL A 41 30.50 -14.32 -46.83
N PRO A 42 31.60 -13.78 -46.21
CA PRO A 42 32.07 -14.21 -44.89
C PRO A 42 31.47 -13.48 -43.67
N ALA A 43 31.75 -14.05 -42.50
CA ALA A 43 31.23 -13.69 -41.18
C ALA A 43 31.33 -12.19 -40.83
N VAL A 44 30.17 -11.57 -40.61
CA VAL A 44 30.00 -10.32 -39.87
C VAL A 44 29.48 -10.69 -38.50
N GLN A 45 30.23 -10.34 -37.45
CA GLN A 45 29.83 -10.54 -36.05
C GLN A 45 28.56 -9.74 -35.74
N THR A 46 27.44 -10.43 -35.65
CA THR A 46 26.22 -9.91 -35.04
C THR A 46 26.34 -10.01 -33.52
N LEU A 47 26.26 -8.86 -32.84
CA LEU A 47 26.03 -8.78 -31.41
C LEU A 47 24.67 -9.45 -31.12
N GLN A 48 24.75 -10.66 -30.59
CA GLN A 48 23.60 -11.43 -30.17
C GLN A 48 23.08 -10.81 -28.87
N ALA A 49 21.94 -10.12 -28.95
CA ALA A 49 21.17 -9.76 -27.77
C ALA A 49 20.83 -11.06 -27.03
N ALA A 50 21.45 -11.25 -25.86
CA ALA A 50 21.11 -12.36 -24.99
C ALA A 50 19.66 -12.17 -24.54
N GLN A 51 18.77 -13.03 -25.04
CA GLN A 51 17.50 -13.30 -24.40
C GLN A 51 17.80 -13.94 -23.05
N ALA A 52 17.96 -13.10 -22.02
CA ALA A 52 17.91 -13.57 -20.64
C ALA A 52 16.45 -13.94 -20.37
N GLY A 53 16.18 -15.25 -20.28
CA GLY A 53 14.91 -15.74 -19.78
C GLY A 53 14.69 -15.20 -18.37
N HIS A 54 13.47 -14.75 -18.10
CA HIS A 54 12.99 -14.38 -16.78
C HIS A 54 12.99 -15.62 -15.87
N GLY A 55 14.14 -15.91 -15.26
CA GLY A 55 14.20 -16.77 -14.08
C GLY A 55 13.54 -16.01 -12.94
N GLY A 56 12.56 -16.64 -12.28
CA GLY A 56 11.90 -16.07 -11.11
C GLY A 56 12.94 -15.65 -10.09
N HIS A 57 12.95 -14.37 -9.75
CA HIS A 57 13.75 -13.86 -8.65
C HIS A 57 13.07 -14.33 -7.36
N THR A 58 13.59 -15.38 -6.73
CA THR A 58 13.36 -15.58 -5.30
C THR A 58 14.01 -14.41 -4.60
N MET A 59 13.24 -13.65 -3.80
CA MET A 59 13.79 -12.70 -2.85
C MET A 59 14.87 -13.45 -2.08
N ALA A 60 16.11 -12.96 -2.13
CA ALA A 60 17.19 -13.63 -1.43
C ALA A 60 16.87 -13.53 0.06
N ALA A 61 16.63 -14.67 0.71
CA ALA A 61 16.51 -14.73 2.15
C ALA A 61 17.75 -14.04 2.73
N SER A 62 17.54 -13.03 3.57
CA SER A 62 18.64 -12.41 4.32
C SER A 62 19.24 -13.45 5.25
N ALA A 63 20.28 -14.15 4.80
CA ALA A 63 20.99 -15.21 5.55
C ALA A 63 21.97 -14.65 6.59
N ASP A 64 21.75 -13.42 7.04
CA ASP A 64 22.77 -12.63 7.73
C ASP A 64 22.37 -12.49 9.20
N HIS A 65 23.05 -13.22 10.07
CA HIS A 65 22.78 -13.31 11.51
C HIS A 65 22.52 -11.93 12.15
N SER A 66 21.44 -11.80 12.90
CA SER A 66 21.10 -10.59 13.65
C SER A 66 20.73 -10.93 15.10
N ALA A 67 20.59 -9.93 15.96
CA ALA A 67 20.09 -10.17 17.31
C ALA A 67 18.64 -10.69 17.31
N GLU A 68 17.88 -10.42 16.23
CA GLU A 68 16.48 -10.81 16.05
C GLU A 68 16.34 -12.12 15.25
N ASP A 69 17.38 -12.51 14.52
CA ASP A 69 17.53 -13.75 13.76
C ASP A 69 18.92 -14.36 14.06
N PRO A 70 19.12 -14.97 15.25
CA PRO A 70 20.43 -15.43 15.69
C PRO A 70 20.99 -16.60 14.89
N ASP A 71 20.13 -17.44 14.28
CA ASP A 71 20.50 -18.59 13.46
C ASP A 71 20.60 -18.25 11.97
N GLY A 72 20.15 -17.07 11.55
CA GLY A 72 20.34 -16.55 10.20
C GLY A 72 19.51 -17.28 9.15
N ASP A 73 18.41 -17.91 9.56
CA ASP A 73 17.54 -18.68 8.68
C ASP A 73 16.44 -17.82 8.01
N GLY A 74 16.37 -16.53 8.37
CA GLY A 74 15.41 -15.56 7.88
C GLY A 74 14.05 -15.61 8.60
N TYR A 75 13.85 -16.49 9.57
CA TYR A 75 12.66 -16.51 10.41
C TYR A 75 12.88 -15.73 11.70
N ILE A 76 12.04 -14.73 11.93
CA ILE A 76 12.08 -13.97 13.19
C ILE A 76 10.91 -14.41 14.05
N PRO A 77 11.11 -15.21 15.11
CA PRO A 77 10.01 -15.71 15.92
C PRO A 77 9.41 -14.61 16.81
N ALA A 78 8.08 -14.62 16.95
CA ALA A 78 7.41 -13.84 17.98
C ALA A 78 7.62 -14.46 19.36
N VAL A 79 7.94 -13.63 20.36
CA VAL A 79 8.19 -14.07 21.73
C VAL A 79 7.32 -13.27 22.71
N PRO A 80 6.30 -13.88 23.33
CA PRO A 80 5.79 -15.23 23.08
C PRO A 80 5.00 -15.32 21.76
N PRO A 81 4.91 -16.51 21.12
CA PRO A 81 4.00 -16.72 20.01
C PRO A 81 2.54 -16.71 20.49
N VAL A 82 1.63 -16.38 19.57
CA VAL A 82 0.18 -16.44 19.76
C VAL A 82 -0.34 -17.77 19.20
N THR A 83 -0.54 -18.74 20.10
CA THR A 83 -1.00 -20.10 19.73
C THR A 83 -2.45 -20.36 20.14
N GLY A 84 -3.08 -21.37 19.53
CA GLY A 84 -4.41 -21.85 19.93
C GLY A 84 -5.57 -20.92 19.56
N VAL A 85 -5.34 -19.98 18.64
CA VAL A 85 -6.37 -19.08 18.13
C VAL A 85 -7.14 -19.79 17.02
N THR A 86 -8.47 -19.70 17.06
CA THR A 86 -9.34 -20.05 15.94
C THR A 86 -9.86 -18.75 15.34
N PRO A 87 -9.87 -18.58 14.00
CA PRO A 87 -10.40 -17.37 13.39
C PRO A 87 -11.83 -17.10 13.85
N SER A 88 -12.10 -15.89 14.31
CA SER A 88 -13.44 -15.53 14.76
C SER A 88 -14.41 -15.46 13.57
N LYS A 89 -15.61 -16.01 13.77
CA LYS A 89 -16.74 -15.92 12.84
C LYS A 89 -17.92 -15.14 13.42
N LYS A 90 -17.70 -14.50 14.57
CA LYS A 90 -18.72 -13.70 15.24
C LYS A 90 -19.05 -12.49 14.35
N GLU A 91 -20.30 -12.06 14.40
CA GLU A 91 -20.75 -10.82 13.79
C GLU A 91 -21.17 -9.87 14.91
N PRO A 92 -20.28 -8.95 15.33
CA PRO A 92 -20.64 -7.94 16.32
C PRO A 92 -21.71 -6.99 15.79
N PRO A 93 -22.38 -6.21 16.67
CA PRO A 93 -23.28 -5.15 16.23
C PRO A 93 -22.60 -4.21 15.23
N HIS A 94 -23.34 -3.84 14.19
CA HIS A 94 -22.83 -3.00 13.11
C HIS A 94 -22.33 -1.66 13.65
N ARG A 95 -21.09 -1.33 13.31
CA ARG A 95 -20.45 -0.03 13.49
C ARG A 95 -19.87 0.36 12.15
N TYR A 96 -20.11 1.60 11.74
CA TYR A 96 -19.72 2.05 10.40
C TYR A 96 -18.19 2.17 10.26
N PHE A 97 -17.52 2.52 11.35
CA PHE A 97 -16.08 2.67 11.42
C PHE A 97 -15.50 1.85 12.57
N HIS A 98 -14.24 1.49 12.42
CA HIS A 98 -13.43 0.73 13.38
C HIS A 98 -11.97 0.97 12.96
N GLU A 99 -11.53 2.21 13.13
CA GLU A 99 -10.26 2.70 12.60
C GLU A 99 -9.65 3.82 13.44
N PHE A 100 -8.33 3.98 13.32
CA PHE A 100 -7.64 5.21 13.72
C PHE A 100 -6.58 5.60 12.68
N GLN A 101 -6.08 6.83 12.76
CA GLN A 101 -5.08 7.38 11.84
C GLN A 101 -3.77 7.61 12.58
N ALA A 102 -2.63 7.12 12.09
CA ALA A 102 -1.33 7.41 12.71
C ALA A 102 -0.80 8.81 12.33
N ASN A 103 -1.09 9.25 11.10
CA ASN A 103 -0.69 10.54 10.52
C ASN A 103 0.81 10.86 10.68
N CYS A 104 1.63 10.45 9.71
CA CYS A 104 3.09 10.58 9.78
C CYS A 104 3.61 11.41 8.60
N SER A 105 4.68 12.18 8.82
CA SER A 105 5.32 12.97 7.76
C SER A 105 6.54 12.26 7.18
N VAL A 106 6.94 12.64 5.96
CA VAL A 106 8.20 12.19 5.36
C VAL A 106 9.38 12.63 6.24
N THR A 107 10.35 11.73 6.42
CA THR A 107 11.59 11.99 7.16
C THR A 107 12.74 12.25 6.17
N HIS A 108 12.95 11.33 5.24
CA HIS A 108 14.00 11.39 4.23
C HIS A 108 13.71 10.41 3.08
N THR A 109 14.58 10.41 2.07
CA THR A 109 14.66 9.32 1.10
C THR A 109 16.03 8.65 1.17
N ALA A 110 16.08 7.36 0.88
CA ALA A 110 17.32 6.60 0.74
C ALA A 110 17.11 5.33 -0.10
N PRO A 111 18.13 4.84 -0.81
CA PRO A 111 18.14 3.53 -1.48
C PRO A 111 18.36 2.35 -0.51
N ASP A 112 17.71 2.41 0.65
CA ASP A 112 17.85 1.45 1.74
C ASP A 112 16.57 0.62 1.91
N ASP A 113 16.71 -0.61 2.40
CA ASP A 113 15.58 -1.43 2.81
C ASP A 113 16.02 -2.37 3.94
N PRO A 114 15.66 -2.09 5.20
CA PRO A 114 16.07 -2.93 6.32
C PRO A 114 15.34 -4.28 6.42
N ILE A 115 14.28 -4.51 5.64
CA ILE A 115 13.58 -5.80 5.61
C ILE A 115 14.23 -6.67 4.53
N VAL A 116 14.30 -6.18 3.30
CA VAL A 116 14.76 -6.95 2.13
C VAL A 116 16.28 -7.00 2.04
N PHE A 117 16.97 -5.91 2.35
CA PHE A 117 18.43 -5.77 2.25
C PHE A 117 19.05 -5.30 3.57
N PRO A 118 18.81 -6.02 4.70
CA PRO A 118 19.31 -5.62 6.00
C PRO A 118 20.84 -5.52 5.97
N ARG A 119 21.33 -4.42 6.55
CA ARG A 119 22.75 -4.02 6.63
C ARG A 119 23.45 -3.89 5.27
N GLN A 120 22.70 -3.68 4.19
CA GLN A 120 23.23 -3.41 2.87
C GLN A 120 22.77 -2.02 2.38
N PRO A 121 23.40 -0.93 2.88
CA PRO A 121 23.05 0.42 2.45
C PRO A 121 23.18 0.59 0.94
N GLY A 122 22.19 1.23 0.32
CA GLY A 122 22.17 1.47 -1.12
C GLY A 122 21.87 0.27 -2.00
N ALA A 123 21.49 -0.88 -1.43
CA ALA A 123 21.17 -2.08 -2.20
C ALA A 123 19.76 -2.08 -2.80
N SER A 124 18.86 -1.21 -2.30
CA SER A 124 17.49 -1.09 -2.82
C SER A 124 17.35 0.03 -3.85
N HIS A 125 16.16 0.14 -4.45
CA HIS A 125 15.76 1.37 -5.11
C HIS A 125 15.43 2.44 -4.06
N ASP A 126 15.32 3.70 -4.49
CA ASP A 126 15.07 4.81 -3.56
C ASP A 126 13.67 4.72 -2.93
N HIS A 127 13.63 4.74 -1.61
CA HIS A 127 12.40 4.75 -0.82
C HIS A 127 12.18 6.11 -0.17
N THR A 128 10.92 6.53 -0.07
CA THR A 128 10.48 7.64 0.77
C THR A 128 10.10 7.09 2.13
N PHE A 129 10.86 7.45 3.17
CA PHE A 129 10.64 7.00 4.54
C PHE A 129 9.77 7.99 5.32
N MET A 130 8.92 7.44 6.19
CA MET A 130 7.95 8.17 7.02
C MET A 130 7.89 7.59 8.43
N GLY A 131 7.42 8.41 9.38
CA GLY A 131 7.30 8.01 10.79
C GLY A 131 8.65 8.05 11.49
N ASN A 132 9.27 6.89 11.72
CA ASN A 132 10.55 6.83 12.40
C ASN A 132 11.65 7.64 11.66
N THR A 133 12.31 8.52 12.40
CA THR A 133 13.34 9.45 11.91
C THR A 133 14.70 8.81 11.70
N THR A 134 14.87 7.55 12.11
CA THR A 134 16.15 6.83 12.10
C THR A 134 16.14 5.61 11.19
N THR A 135 15.03 5.32 10.49
CA THR A 135 14.96 4.16 9.58
C THR A 135 16.06 4.23 8.53
N ASN A 136 16.85 3.16 8.40
CA ASN A 136 17.87 2.99 7.36
C ASN A 136 18.16 1.49 7.21
N ALA A 137 19.11 1.09 6.35
CA ALA A 137 19.43 -0.32 6.11
C ALA A 137 19.84 -1.12 7.37
N HIS A 138 20.30 -0.47 8.45
CA HIS A 138 20.69 -1.12 9.71
C HIS A 138 19.58 -1.15 10.76
N SER A 139 18.36 -0.74 10.42
CA SER A 139 17.25 -0.72 11.37
C SER A 139 16.96 -2.10 11.95
N THR A 140 16.73 -2.12 13.25
CA THR A 140 16.27 -3.26 14.05
C THR A 140 15.08 -2.81 14.88
N THR A 141 14.34 -3.75 15.46
CA THR A 141 13.24 -3.40 16.38
C THR A 141 13.73 -2.50 17.52
N ALA A 142 14.92 -2.79 18.07
CA ALA A 142 15.50 -2.02 19.16
C ALA A 142 15.94 -0.61 18.73
N SER A 143 16.56 -0.46 17.55
CA SER A 143 16.98 0.85 17.06
C SER A 143 15.78 1.75 16.73
N LEU A 144 14.74 1.18 16.11
CA LEU A 144 13.52 1.93 15.81
C LEU A 144 12.80 2.34 17.10
N ALA A 145 12.64 1.43 18.07
CA ALA A 145 12.03 1.74 19.36
C ALA A 145 12.78 2.83 20.15
N ALA A 146 14.09 2.99 19.93
CA ALA A 146 14.91 4.06 20.52
C ALA A 146 14.92 5.37 19.69
N GLY A 147 14.43 5.34 18.46
CA GLY A 147 14.41 6.48 17.55
C GLY A 147 13.31 7.52 17.84
N GLY A 148 13.41 8.67 17.18
CA GLY A 148 12.33 9.67 17.15
C GLY A 148 11.31 9.38 16.03
N THR A 149 10.19 10.10 16.03
CA THR A 149 9.13 9.95 15.01
C THR A 149 8.59 11.29 14.51
N THR A 150 8.05 11.30 13.30
CA THR A 150 7.25 12.38 12.71
C THR A 150 5.75 12.07 12.70
N CYS A 151 5.34 10.93 13.27
CA CYS A 151 3.93 10.62 13.51
C CYS A 151 3.36 11.55 14.58
N VAL A 152 2.05 11.83 14.50
CA VAL A 152 1.38 12.71 15.47
C VAL A 152 1.44 12.13 16.89
N ALA A 153 1.25 10.81 17.03
CA ALA A 153 1.46 10.14 18.31
C ALA A 153 2.95 9.83 18.53
N PRO A 154 3.61 10.34 19.58
CA PRO A 154 5.03 10.08 19.86
C PRO A 154 5.31 8.61 20.20
N GLY A 155 4.27 7.85 20.55
CA GLY A 155 4.33 6.41 20.75
C GLY A 155 4.48 5.62 19.45
N ASP A 156 4.19 6.18 18.27
CA ASP A 156 4.43 5.49 17.00
C ASP A 156 5.86 5.72 16.52
N ARG A 157 6.76 4.79 16.83
CA ARG A 157 8.13 4.80 16.32
C ARG A 157 8.32 3.84 15.15
N SER A 158 7.26 3.46 14.47
CA SER A 158 7.33 2.50 13.36
C SER A 158 7.95 3.12 12.11
N GLY A 159 8.59 2.27 11.31
CA GLY A 159 9.03 2.62 9.97
C GLY A 159 7.93 2.35 8.95
N TYR A 160 7.67 3.32 8.08
CA TYR A 160 6.76 3.22 6.95
C TYR A 160 7.50 3.72 5.72
N TRP A 161 7.58 2.94 4.65
CA TRP A 161 8.21 3.42 3.42
C TRP A 161 7.59 2.84 2.16
N MET A 162 7.79 3.55 1.05
CA MET A 162 7.30 3.20 -0.28
C MET A 162 8.30 3.72 -1.32
N PRO A 163 8.26 3.23 -2.57
CA PRO A 163 9.10 3.75 -3.64
C PRO A 163 8.95 5.27 -3.79
N THR A 164 10.07 5.98 -3.86
CA THR A 164 10.03 7.43 -4.09
C THR A 164 9.41 7.73 -5.45
N LEU A 165 8.44 8.64 -5.48
CA LEU A 165 7.85 9.13 -6.72
C LEU A 165 8.76 10.21 -7.31
N PHE A 166 8.97 10.16 -8.63
CA PHE A 166 9.76 11.14 -9.36
C PHE A 166 8.93 11.78 -10.48
N ASP A 167 9.08 13.09 -10.69
CA ASP A 167 8.70 13.76 -11.93
C ASP A 167 9.97 14.20 -12.64
N ASN A 168 10.23 13.63 -13.83
CA ASN A 168 11.39 13.97 -14.65
C ASN A 168 12.72 13.86 -13.88
N GLY A 169 12.86 12.79 -13.09
CA GLY A 169 14.05 12.50 -12.28
C GLY A 169 14.19 13.34 -11.01
N ARG A 170 13.20 14.17 -10.64
CA ARG A 170 13.18 14.91 -9.37
C ARG A 170 12.23 14.27 -8.37
N PRO A 171 12.66 13.98 -7.13
CA PRO A 171 11.77 13.44 -6.10
C PRO A 171 10.56 14.35 -5.87
N VAL A 172 9.40 13.73 -5.78
CA VAL A 172 8.12 14.36 -5.41
C VAL A 172 7.69 13.70 -4.11
N LEU A 173 7.92 14.39 -3.00
CA LEU A 173 7.62 13.88 -1.68
C LEU A 173 6.23 14.33 -1.23
N PRO A 174 5.46 13.47 -0.55
CA PRO A 174 4.27 13.91 0.17
C PRO A 174 4.59 15.06 1.13
N VAL A 175 3.67 16.02 1.27
CA VAL A 175 3.87 17.23 2.08
C VAL A 175 3.02 17.15 3.34
N GLY A 176 3.67 17.31 4.50
CA GLY A 176 3.02 17.20 5.81
C GLY A 176 2.61 15.78 6.17
N PRO A 177 1.81 15.61 7.24
CA PRO A 177 1.33 14.30 7.67
C PRO A 177 0.46 13.64 6.60
N GLN A 178 0.83 12.44 6.17
CA GLN A 178 0.00 11.59 5.33
C GLN A 178 -0.81 10.62 6.18
N VAL A 179 -1.98 10.25 5.68
CA VAL A 179 -2.88 9.39 6.42
C VAL A 179 -2.46 7.94 6.25
N ILE A 180 -2.04 7.34 7.36
CA ILE A 180 -1.82 5.90 7.49
C ILE A 180 -2.93 5.40 8.40
N TYR A 181 -3.91 4.70 7.83
CA TYR A 181 -5.01 4.15 8.60
C TYR A 181 -4.63 2.81 9.19
N TYR A 182 -5.11 2.57 10.40
CA TYR A 182 -5.21 1.27 11.03
C TYR A 182 -6.69 0.94 11.11
N LYS A 183 -7.15 -0.07 10.36
CA LYS A 183 -8.57 -0.44 10.26
C LYS A 183 -8.77 -1.90 10.66
N ALA A 184 -9.97 -2.29 11.10
CA ALA A 184 -10.30 -3.72 11.10
C ALA A 184 -10.47 -4.22 9.65
N GLY A 185 -9.74 -5.28 9.28
CA GLY A 185 -9.88 -5.97 7.99
C GLY A 185 -10.84 -7.17 8.01
N VAL A 186 -11.24 -7.60 9.21
CA VAL A 186 -12.18 -8.71 9.44
C VAL A 186 -13.52 -8.20 9.94
N THR A 187 -14.59 -8.97 9.72
CA THR A 187 -15.95 -8.61 10.20
C THR A 187 -16.03 -8.58 11.72
N ASP A 188 -15.38 -9.50 12.42
CA ASP A 188 -15.27 -9.43 13.88
C ASP A 188 -14.18 -8.44 14.30
N TYR A 189 -14.46 -7.15 14.19
CA TYR A 189 -13.56 -6.07 14.64
C TYR A 189 -13.22 -6.19 16.14
N THR A 190 -14.03 -6.89 16.95
CA THR A 190 -13.76 -7.12 18.38
C THR A 190 -12.69 -8.19 18.64
N SER A 191 -12.24 -8.90 17.60
CA SER A 191 -11.17 -9.90 17.68
C SER A 191 -9.77 -9.36 17.35
N VAL A 192 -9.69 -8.13 16.85
CA VAL A 192 -8.43 -7.51 16.42
C VAL A 192 -7.51 -7.29 17.62
N ARG A 193 -6.23 -7.64 17.46
CA ARG A 193 -5.18 -7.48 18.47
C ARG A 193 -4.15 -6.45 18.01
N PRO A 194 -3.44 -5.75 18.90
CA PRO A 194 -2.33 -4.89 18.50
C PRO A 194 -1.22 -5.69 17.84
N PHE A 195 -0.48 -5.05 16.90
CA PHE A 195 0.70 -5.64 16.31
C PHE A 195 1.74 -6.01 17.38
N PRO A 196 2.35 -7.20 17.33
CA PRO A 196 3.51 -7.50 18.16
C PRO A 196 4.68 -6.60 17.76
N GLN A 197 5.46 -6.16 18.74
CA GLN A 197 6.62 -5.30 18.49
C GLN A 197 7.60 -6.02 17.55
N GLY A 198 8.06 -5.31 16.52
CA GLY A 198 9.00 -5.84 15.55
C GLY A 198 8.40 -6.59 14.38
N LEU A 199 7.07 -6.79 14.33
CA LEU A 199 6.39 -7.30 13.13
C LEU A 199 6.76 -6.45 11.92
N ARG A 200 7.15 -7.09 10.82
CA ARG A 200 7.51 -6.40 9.59
C ARG A 200 7.10 -7.21 8.36
N PHE A 201 6.61 -6.53 7.33
CA PHE A 201 6.15 -7.19 6.12
C PHE A 201 6.11 -6.22 4.93
N LEU A 202 6.04 -6.81 3.74
CA LEU A 202 5.89 -6.09 2.47
C LEU A 202 4.43 -6.14 2.00
N VAL A 203 4.02 -5.14 1.23
CA VAL A 203 2.67 -5.07 0.63
C VAL A 203 2.78 -4.75 -0.85
N GLY A 204 2.33 -5.67 -1.71
CA GLY A 204 2.53 -5.60 -3.15
C GLY A 204 3.93 -6.07 -3.56
N SER A 205 4.35 -5.77 -4.78
CA SER A 205 5.68 -6.14 -5.27
C SER A 205 6.20 -5.14 -6.31
N PRO A 206 7.50 -4.80 -6.30
CA PRO A 206 8.09 -3.99 -7.37
C PRO A 206 8.07 -4.68 -8.74
N MET A 207 7.89 -6.01 -8.77
CA MET A 207 7.91 -6.83 -9.97
C MET A 207 6.52 -7.19 -10.50
N GLN A 208 5.45 -6.80 -9.80
CA GLN A 208 4.09 -7.14 -10.22
C GLN A 208 3.77 -6.49 -11.57
N SER A 209 3.05 -7.22 -12.42
CA SER A 209 2.46 -6.68 -13.64
C SER A 209 1.27 -5.77 -13.33
N ALA A 210 0.86 -4.97 -14.31
CA ALA A 210 -0.37 -4.17 -14.26
C ALA A 210 -1.62 -5.01 -13.90
N ALA A 211 -1.70 -6.25 -14.39
CA ALA A 211 -2.82 -7.15 -14.10
C ALA A 211 -2.79 -7.64 -12.64
N GLU A 212 -1.60 -8.02 -12.14
CA GLU A 212 -1.42 -8.42 -10.75
C GLU A 212 -1.76 -7.26 -9.81
N PHE A 213 -1.23 -6.05 -10.07
CA PHE A 213 -1.58 -4.85 -9.29
C PHE A 213 -3.08 -4.59 -9.25
N ARG A 214 -3.76 -4.65 -10.41
CA ARG A 214 -5.21 -4.42 -10.50
C ARG A 214 -6.04 -5.42 -9.71
N SER A 215 -5.56 -6.67 -9.67
CA SER A 215 -6.22 -7.80 -8.99
C SER A 215 -5.76 -8.02 -7.56
N HIS A 216 -4.78 -7.24 -7.09
CA HIS A 216 -4.21 -7.39 -5.76
C HIS A 216 -5.30 -7.19 -4.70
N PRO A 217 -5.37 -8.02 -3.65
CA PRO A 217 -6.38 -7.89 -2.59
C PRO A 217 -6.34 -6.53 -1.87
N GLY A 218 -5.17 -5.90 -1.85
CA GLY A 218 -4.97 -4.57 -1.29
C GLY A 218 -5.37 -3.39 -2.19
N PHE A 219 -5.77 -3.64 -3.45
CA PHE A 219 -6.15 -2.60 -4.40
C PHE A 219 -7.53 -2.03 -4.02
N VAL A 220 -7.59 -0.73 -3.70
CA VAL A 220 -8.85 -0.05 -3.37
C VAL A 220 -9.41 0.68 -4.58
N GLU A 221 -8.70 1.72 -5.04
CA GLU A 221 -9.13 2.63 -6.11
C GLU A 221 -8.01 2.93 -7.11
N GLY A 222 -6.85 2.29 -6.99
CA GLY A 222 -5.70 2.54 -7.86
C GLY A 222 -5.14 3.96 -7.70
N TRP A 223 -4.54 4.48 -8.77
CA TRP A 223 -4.05 5.85 -8.86
C TRP A 223 -5.19 6.83 -9.15
N GLU A 224 -5.20 7.93 -8.42
CA GLU A 224 -6.25 8.94 -8.47
C GLU A 224 -5.67 10.34 -8.70
N CYS A 225 -6.29 11.13 -9.57
CA CYS A 225 -5.89 12.52 -9.80
C CYS A 225 -7.08 13.37 -10.24
N GLY A 226 -7.57 14.23 -9.34
CA GLY A 226 -8.83 14.95 -9.55
C GLY A 226 -10.00 13.98 -9.65
N ASP A 227 -10.77 14.06 -10.74
CA ASP A 227 -11.91 13.18 -11.02
C ASP A 227 -11.51 11.88 -11.76
N SER A 228 -10.21 11.62 -11.92
CA SER A 228 -9.69 10.36 -12.49
C SER A 228 -9.37 9.39 -11.36
N PHE A 229 -9.92 8.18 -11.40
CA PHE A 229 -9.81 7.15 -10.36
C PHE A 229 -9.88 5.74 -11.00
N PHE A 230 -9.59 4.68 -10.24
CA PHE A 230 -9.44 3.28 -10.70
C PHE A 230 -8.30 3.05 -11.71
N ASN A 231 -7.30 3.93 -11.76
CA ASN A 231 -6.20 3.79 -12.72
C ASN A 231 -5.13 2.81 -12.23
N VAL A 232 -4.68 1.94 -13.12
CA VAL A 232 -3.51 1.07 -12.90
C VAL A 232 -2.23 1.82 -13.26
N GLU A 233 -2.27 2.52 -14.38
CA GLU A 233 -1.23 3.42 -14.85
C GLU A 233 -1.40 4.81 -14.25
N PHE A 234 -0.31 5.58 -14.13
CA PHE A 234 -0.46 7.01 -13.84
C PHE A 234 -1.34 7.67 -14.92
N PRO A 235 -2.38 8.44 -14.55
CA PRO A 235 -3.15 9.21 -15.53
C PRO A 235 -2.21 10.16 -16.29
N THR A 236 -2.19 10.15 -17.62
CA THR A 236 -1.23 11.00 -18.37
C THR A 236 -1.46 12.50 -18.15
N ASN A 237 -2.70 12.90 -17.89
CA ASN A 237 -3.06 14.28 -17.63
C ASN A 237 -3.97 14.36 -16.41
N CYS A 238 -3.70 15.34 -15.56
CA CYS A 238 -4.43 15.64 -14.35
C CYS A 238 -4.79 17.12 -14.31
N PRO A 239 -5.92 17.54 -13.70
CA PRO A 239 -6.25 18.97 -13.62
C PRO A 239 -5.10 19.79 -12.99
N ASP A 240 -4.58 20.75 -13.73
CA ASP A 240 -3.48 21.65 -13.31
C ASP A 240 -4.02 22.75 -12.38
N ARG A 241 -4.22 22.37 -11.11
CA ARG A 241 -4.70 23.27 -10.04
C ARG A 241 -4.00 22.94 -8.74
N ARG A 242 -3.69 23.95 -7.93
CA ARG A 242 -2.87 23.82 -6.71
C ARG A 242 -3.39 22.82 -5.68
N ASP A 243 -4.69 22.57 -5.68
CA ASP A 243 -5.34 21.66 -4.73
C ASP A 243 -5.58 20.25 -5.30
N VAL A 244 -4.99 19.94 -6.46
CA VAL A 244 -4.96 18.58 -7.01
C VAL A 244 -3.60 17.95 -6.81
N GLN A 245 -3.67 16.71 -6.38
CA GLN A 245 -2.55 15.83 -6.10
C GLN A 245 -2.81 14.50 -6.82
N LEU A 246 -1.73 13.79 -7.12
CA LEU A 246 -1.79 12.37 -7.45
C LEU A 246 -1.87 11.59 -6.14
N ASN A 247 -2.80 10.63 -6.04
CA ASN A 247 -3.04 9.88 -4.82
C ASN A 247 -3.06 8.38 -5.09
N ILE A 248 -2.79 7.60 -4.05
CA ILE A 248 -2.98 6.15 -4.04
C ILE A 248 -3.48 5.68 -2.68
N ARG A 249 -4.36 4.67 -2.72
CA ARG A 249 -4.83 3.92 -1.56
C ARG A 249 -4.51 2.44 -1.72
N PHE A 250 -3.76 1.88 -0.77
CA PHE A 250 -3.34 0.47 -0.84
C PHE A 250 -3.33 -0.18 0.55
N GLN A 251 -3.97 -1.35 0.66
CA GLN A 251 -4.23 -2.04 1.92
C GLN A 251 -3.29 -3.23 2.14
N ALA A 252 -2.82 -3.39 3.37
CA ALA A 252 -2.01 -4.51 3.84
C ALA A 252 -2.87 -5.76 4.11
N PRO A 253 -2.25 -6.95 4.20
CA PRO A 253 -2.84 -8.07 4.91
C PRO A 253 -3.15 -7.71 6.38
N SER A 254 -4.07 -8.44 7.00
CA SER A 254 -4.51 -8.19 8.40
C SER A 254 -4.72 -9.46 9.22
N CYS A 255 -4.25 -10.60 8.70
CA CYS A 255 -4.29 -11.89 9.36
C CYS A 255 -2.86 -12.41 9.51
N TRP A 256 -2.51 -12.89 10.69
CA TRP A 256 -1.15 -13.31 11.04
C TRP A 256 -1.12 -14.74 11.53
N ASP A 257 -0.03 -15.44 11.21
CA ASP A 257 0.20 -16.84 11.61
C ASP A 257 0.33 -17.03 13.14
N GLY A 258 0.57 -15.94 13.88
CA GLY A 258 0.75 -15.96 15.32
C GLY A 258 2.14 -16.38 15.76
N ARG A 259 3.05 -16.69 14.83
CA ARG A 259 4.34 -17.34 15.11
C ARG A 259 5.53 -16.47 14.74
N TYR A 260 5.52 -15.81 13.59
CA TYR A 260 6.71 -15.12 13.07
C TYR A 260 6.49 -13.63 12.88
N LEU A 261 7.37 -12.80 13.42
CA LEU A 261 7.43 -11.36 13.15
C LEU A 261 7.93 -11.04 11.74
N ASP A 262 8.67 -11.99 11.14
CA ASP A 262 9.12 -11.96 9.76
C ASP A 262 9.41 -13.39 9.28
N THR A 263 9.30 -13.61 7.97
CA THR A 263 9.65 -14.87 7.29
C THR A 263 10.68 -14.59 6.19
N PRO A 264 11.38 -15.61 5.67
CA PRO A 264 12.44 -15.39 4.67
C PRO A 264 11.99 -14.67 3.37
N ASP A 265 10.69 -14.71 3.08
CA ASP A 265 10.07 -14.02 1.94
C ASP A 265 9.37 -12.71 2.32
N HIS A 266 9.39 -12.35 3.61
CA HIS A 266 8.77 -11.17 4.23
C HIS A 266 7.26 -11.04 4.04
N LEU A 267 6.60 -12.13 3.64
CA LEU A 267 5.22 -12.15 3.17
C LEU A 267 4.42 -13.28 3.82
N SER A 268 4.95 -14.50 3.84
CA SER A 268 4.19 -15.72 4.18
C SER A 268 3.69 -15.81 5.63
N HIS A 269 4.14 -14.96 6.54
CA HIS A 269 3.57 -14.90 7.90
C HIS A 269 2.29 -14.05 7.98
N MET A 270 1.95 -13.33 6.92
CA MET A 270 0.77 -12.47 6.81
C MET A 270 -0.16 -12.93 5.68
N ALA A 271 -1.47 -12.76 5.87
CA ALA A 271 -2.48 -13.07 4.88
C ALA A 271 -3.59 -12.02 4.82
N TYR A 272 -4.18 -11.88 3.64
CA TYR A 272 -5.42 -11.13 3.49
C TYR A 272 -6.60 -11.95 4.04
N PRO A 273 -7.60 -11.28 4.65
CA PRO A 273 -8.85 -11.93 5.03
C PRO A 273 -9.51 -12.62 3.85
N VAL A 274 -10.22 -13.72 4.13
CA VAL A 274 -11.01 -14.48 3.17
C VAL A 274 -12.49 -14.38 3.51
N VAL A 275 -13.34 -14.53 2.50
CA VAL A 275 -14.79 -14.59 2.73
C VAL A 275 -15.15 -15.90 3.43
N ASN A 276 -15.82 -15.81 4.59
CA ASN A 276 -16.36 -16.96 5.28
C ASN A 276 -17.46 -17.62 4.42
N PRO A 277 -17.31 -18.90 4.03
CA PRO A 277 -18.22 -19.56 3.11
C PRO A 277 -19.69 -19.46 3.53
N GLY A 278 -20.56 -19.08 2.59
CA GLY A 278 -22.00 -18.91 2.82
C GLY A 278 -22.41 -17.60 3.48
N THR A 279 -21.46 -16.66 3.66
CA THR A 279 -21.72 -15.32 4.20
C THR A 279 -20.99 -14.26 3.37
N ASN A 280 -21.21 -12.98 3.68
CA ASN A 280 -20.41 -11.86 3.15
C ASN A 280 -19.36 -11.37 4.17
N ASN A 281 -19.05 -12.19 5.18
CA ASN A 281 -18.19 -11.80 6.29
C ASN A 281 -16.74 -12.14 5.98
N ASN A 282 -15.83 -11.21 6.23
CA ASN A 282 -14.40 -11.42 6.12
C ASN A 282 -13.87 -12.02 7.42
N ILE A 283 -13.11 -13.11 7.31
CA ILE A 283 -12.46 -13.78 8.43
C ILE A 283 -11.00 -14.04 8.09
N CYS A 284 -10.19 -14.24 9.12
CA CYS A 284 -8.86 -14.76 8.89
C CYS A 284 -8.87 -16.22 8.43
N PRO A 285 -7.96 -16.62 7.52
CA PRO A 285 -7.82 -18.01 7.14
C PRO A 285 -7.24 -18.82 8.31
N ALA A 286 -7.41 -20.15 8.27
CA ALA A 286 -7.10 -21.02 9.40
C ALA A 286 -5.59 -21.11 9.71
N ASP A 287 -4.75 -20.90 8.71
CA ASP A 287 -3.29 -20.85 8.82
C ASP A 287 -2.77 -19.49 9.32
N HIS A 288 -3.59 -18.44 9.27
CA HIS A 288 -3.27 -17.10 9.78
C HIS A 288 -4.32 -16.59 10.77
N PRO A 289 -4.55 -17.29 11.91
CA PRO A 289 -5.77 -17.11 12.68
C PRO A 289 -5.84 -15.83 13.51
N VAL A 290 -4.75 -15.06 13.60
CA VAL A 290 -4.67 -13.87 14.45
C VAL A 290 -5.06 -12.62 13.66
N ALA A 291 -6.21 -12.03 13.98
CA ALA A 291 -6.61 -10.76 13.39
C ALA A 291 -5.78 -9.60 13.97
N LEU A 292 -5.21 -8.80 13.08
CA LEU A 292 -4.42 -7.60 13.36
C LEU A 292 -5.03 -6.39 12.63
N PRO A 293 -4.59 -5.15 12.91
CA PRO A 293 -5.02 -4.00 12.14
C PRO A 293 -4.60 -4.16 10.67
N MET A 294 -5.47 -3.79 9.75
CA MET A 294 -5.15 -3.57 8.36
C MET A 294 -4.57 -2.17 8.21
N ILE A 295 -3.30 -2.07 7.81
CA ILE A 295 -2.71 -0.80 7.40
C ILE A 295 -3.28 -0.41 6.03
N GLU A 296 -3.71 0.83 5.86
CA GLU A 296 -4.00 1.41 4.55
C GLU A 296 -3.17 2.68 4.39
N PHE A 297 -2.28 2.67 3.40
CA PHE A 297 -1.60 3.89 2.97
C PHE A 297 -2.58 4.70 2.13
N LYS A 298 -2.81 5.96 2.52
CA LYS A 298 -3.45 6.97 1.69
C LYS A 298 -2.45 8.11 1.48
N MET A 299 -1.74 8.04 0.35
CA MET A 299 -0.61 8.91 0.06
C MET A 299 -0.99 9.94 -1.00
N ALA A 300 -0.62 11.19 -0.76
CA ALA A 300 -0.87 12.31 -1.67
C ALA A 300 0.44 12.96 -2.10
N PHE A 301 0.69 12.97 -3.40
CA PHE A 301 1.89 13.53 -4.01
C PHE A 301 1.55 14.88 -4.67
N PRO A 302 2.28 15.97 -4.36
CA PRO A 302 2.00 17.31 -4.88
C PRO A 302 2.44 17.47 -6.35
N VAL A 303 1.91 16.64 -7.24
CA VAL A 303 2.12 16.67 -8.69
C VAL A 303 0.76 16.59 -9.41
N ASN A 304 0.62 17.37 -10.49
CA ASN A 304 -0.58 17.47 -11.32
C ASN A 304 -0.20 17.99 -12.72
N GLY A 305 -1.17 18.25 -13.58
CA GLY A 305 -0.90 18.64 -14.96
C GLY A 305 -0.45 17.45 -15.81
N ASP A 306 0.66 17.61 -16.52
CA ASP A 306 1.28 16.55 -17.33
C ASP A 306 2.05 15.57 -16.44
N LEU A 307 1.53 14.36 -16.30
CA LEU A 307 2.14 13.29 -15.50
C LEU A 307 2.90 12.27 -16.37
N SER A 308 3.12 12.54 -17.66
CA SER A 308 3.76 11.60 -18.60
C SER A 308 5.21 11.22 -18.22
N ARG A 309 5.85 12.01 -17.35
CA ARG A 309 7.22 11.78 -16.84
C ARG A 309 7.24 11.34 -15.38
N VAL A 310 6.07 11.05 -14.80
CA VAL A 310 5.97 10.54 -13.44
C VAL A 310 6.32 9.06 -13.42
N THR A 311 7.18 8.69 -12.49
CA THR A 311 7.67 7.31 -12.30
C THR A 311 7.81 7.01 -10.80
N LEU A 312 7.85 5.72 -10.46
CA LEU A 312 8.33 5.29 -9.14
C LEU A 312 9.81 4.92 -9.25
N ALA A 313 10.53 4.99 -8.13
CA ALA A 313 11.89 4.47 -8.02
C ALA A 313 11.99 2.98 -8.43
N SER A 314 10.93 2.21 -8.17
CA SER A 314 10.76 0.82 -8.55
C SER A 314 10.35 0.60 -10.01
N GLY A 315 10.10 1.68 -10.76
CA GLY A 315 9.76 1.66 -12.19
C GLY A 315 8.33 2.15 -12.48
N PRO A 316 7.49 1.37 -13.19
CA PRO A 316 6.15 1.80 -13.60
C PRO A 316 5.20 2.00 -12.42
N SER A 317 4.07 2.66 -12.61
CA SER A 317 3.13 2.99 -11.50
C SER A 317 2.55 1.76 -10.79
N HIS A 318 2.40 0.64 -11.51
CA HIS A 318 1.91 -0.61 -10.95
C HIS A 318 2.99 -1.37 -10.15
N SER A 319 4.25 -0.91 -10.15
CA SER A 319 5.28 -1.41 -9.22
C SER A 319 5.12 -0.88 -7.79
N PHE A 320 4.05 -0.12 -7.51
CA PHE A 320 3.78 0.41 -6.18
C PHE A 320 3.67 -0.72 -5.16
N HIS A 321 4.45 -0.57 -4.10
CA HIS A 321 4.42 -1.39 -2.91
C HIS A 321 4.71 -0.48 -1.72
N TYR A 322 4.55 -1.01 -0.53
CA TYR A 322 5.06 -0.36 0.65
C TYR A 322 5.40 -1.39 1.70
N ASP A 323 6.13 -0.90 2.69
CA ASP A 323 6.77 -1.70 3.69
C ASP A 323 6.44 -1.11 5.06
N PHE A 324 6.34 -2.01 6.03
CA PHE A 324 6.05 -1.63 7.41
C PHE A 324 6.98 -2.38 8.36
N PHE A 325 7.53 -1.66 9.33
CA PHE A 325 8.29 -2.23 10.44
C PHE A 325 7.77 -1.65 11.75
N ASN A 326 6.99 -2.45 12.47
CA ASN A 326 6.34 -2.05 13.71
C ASN A 326 7.35 -1.76 14.83
N ALA A 327 7.31 -0.55 15.35
CA ALA A 327 8.00 -0.17 16.57
C ALA A 327 7.17 0.79 17.43
N TRP A 328 5.84 0.67 17.35
CA TRP A 328 4.96 1.32 18.32
C TRP A 328 5.35 0.98 19.76
N ASP A 329 5.21 1.96 20.65
CA ASP A 329 5.08 1.73 22.07
C ASP A 329 3.90 0.80 22.33
N VAL A 330 4.19 -0.36 22.93
CA VAL A 330 3.24 -1.47 23.05
C VAL A 330 1.98 -1.07 23.85
N PRO A 331 2.10 -0.42 25.02
CA PRO A 331 0.93 0.10 25.75
C PRO A 331 0.10 1.08 24.92
N THR A 332 0.75 1.99 24.18
CA THR A 332 0.07 3.01 23.37
C THR A 332 -0.72 2.37 22.23
N LEU A 333 -0.10 1.49 21.43
CA LEU A 333 -0.80 0.82 20.33
C LEU A 333 -1.96 -0.03 20.85
N LYS A 334 -1.77 -0.72 21.98
CA LYS A 334 -2.85 -1.49 22.60
C LYS A 334 -4.04 -0.60 22.96
N ALA A 335 -3.80 0.56 23.59
CA ALA A 335 -4.88 1.50 23.92
C ALA A 335 -5.62 1.99 22.68
N MET A 336 -4.89 2.33 21.61
CA MET A 336 -5.48 2.77 20.34
C MET A 336 -6.33 1.67 19.68
N VAL A 337 -5.83 0.43 19.64
CA VAL A 337 -6.57 -0.71 19.05
C VAL A 337 -7.81 -1.05 19.88
N ASP A 338 -7.68 -1.16 21.19
CA ASP A 338 -8.80 -1.50 22.08
C ASP A 338 -9.91 -0.43 22.03
N HIS A 339 -9.51 0.84 22.02
CA HIS A 339 -10.46 1.95 22.01
C HIS A 339 -11.11 2.15 20.64
N CYS A 340 -10.30 2.21 19.58
CA CYS A 340 -10.78 2.65 18.26
C CYS A 340 -11.27 1.51 17.39
N LEU A 341 -10.51 0.41 17.28
CA LEU A 341 -10.91 -0.71 16.44
C LEU A 341 -11.94 -1.57 17.18
N VAL A 342 -11.57 -2.10 18.35
CA VAL A 342 -12.45 -2.98 19.15
C VAL A 342 -13.67 -2.21 19.66
N GLY A 343 -13.51 -0.92 19.99
CA GLY A 343 -14.62 -0.04 20.36
C GLY A 343 -15.52 0.40 19.21
N GLY A 344 -15.13 0.17 17.95
CA GLY A 344 -15.92 0.49 16.75
C GLY A 344 -16.08 1.99 16.49
N LEU A 345 -14.98 2.74 16.55
CA LEU A 345 -14.95 4.20 16.43
C LEU A 345 -14.18 4.64 15.17
N GLN A 346 -14.37 5.90 14.77
CA GLN A 346 -13.58 6.59 13.76
C GLN A 346 -12.64 7.59 14.43
N CYS A 347 -11.50 7.09 14.90
CA CYS A 347 -10.57 7.89 15.65
C CYS A 347 -9.63 8.72 14.78
N ASP A 348 -9.27 9.90 15.26
CA ASP A 348 -8.05 10.60 14.86
C ASP A 348 -6.79 9.98 15.52
N ALA A 349 -5.64 10.64 15.35
CA ALA A 349 -4.36 10.19 15.92
C ALA A 349 -4.28 10.22 17.46
N ARG A 350 -5.22 10.90 18.13
CA ARG A 350 -5.35 10.89 19.59
C ARG A 350 -6.18 9.70 20.08
N GLY A 351 -6.85 9.00 19.16
CA GLY A 351 -7.87 8.03 19.53
C GLY A 351 -9.20 8.70 19.88
N TYR A 352 -9.45 9.93 19.40
CA TYR A 352 -10.70 10.63 19.62
C TYR A 352 -11.61 10.53 18.40
N ASP A 353 -12.89 10.20 18.63
CA ASP A 353 -13.92 10.17 17.59
C ASP A 353 -14.81 11.41 17.70
N GLN A 354 -14.75 12.29 16.70
CA GLN A 354 -15.51 13.53 16.66
C GLN A 354 -17.03 13.29 16.59
N ASN A 355 -17.46 12.14 16.08
CA ASN A 355 -18.86 11.76 15.98
C ASN A 355 -19.37 11.09 17.27
N HIS A 356 -18.46 10.64 18.14
CA HIS A 356 -18.75 9.96 19.41
C HIS A 356 -17.95 10.56 20.58
N PRO A 357 -18.10 11.86 20.88
CA PRO A 357 -17.33 12.54 21.93
C PRO A 357 -17.52 11.92 23.32
N GLU A 358 -18.65 11.27 23.56
CA GLU A 358 -18.96 10.57 24.82
C GLU A 358 -18.03 9.38 25.10
N ALA A 359 -17.40 8.81 24.07
CA ALA A 359 -16.44 7.72 24.23
C ALA A 359 -15.10 8.22 24.82
N GLY A 360 -14.81 9.52 24.75
CA GLY A 360 -13.52 10.07 25.12
C GLY A 360 -12.42 9.76 24.10
N ALA A 361 -11.16 9.89 24.53
CA ALA A 361 -9.99 9.64 23.71
C ALA A 361 -9.10 8.56 24.33
N ALA A 362 -8.46 7.75 23.51
CA ALA A 362 -7.47 6.78 23.98
C ALA A 362 -6.25 7.46 24.62
N LEU A 363 -5.86 8.63 24.11
CA LEU A 363 -4.69 9.38 24.53
C LEU A 363 -5.07 10.78 25.08
N ASN A 364 -4.17 11.34 25.89
CA ASN A 364 -4.29 12.71 26.40
C ASN A 364 -4.04 13.76 25.29
N GLU A 365 -4.11 15.05 25.63
CA GLU A 365 -3.91 16.16 24.67
C GLU A 365 -2.47 16.29 24.11
N HIS A 366 -1.52 15.56 24.69
CA HIS A 366 -0.16 15.41 24.21
C HIS A 366 0.07 14.10 23.44
N TYR A 367 -1.00 13.37 23.13
CA TYR A 367 -0.95 12.08 22.42
C TYR A 367 -0.17 11.00 23.19
N GLU A 368 -0.18 11.09 24.51
CA GLU A 368 0.40 10.11 25.42
C GLU A 368 -0.69 9.39 26.21
N LEU A 369 -0.36 8.25 26.81
CA LEU A 369 -1.30 7.55 27.68
C LEU A 369 -1.68 8.43 28.90
N PRO A 370 -2.95 8.41 29.34
CA PRO A 370 -3.43 9.20 30.49
C PRO A 370 -2.76 8.88 31.84
#